data_AF-A0A1X6PAK7-F1
#
_entry.id   AF-A0A1X6PAK7-F1
#
_cell.length_a   1.000
_cell.length_b   1.000
_cell.length_c   1.000
_cell.angle_alpha   90.00
_cell.angle_beta   90.00
_cell.angle_gamma   90.00
#
_symmetry.space_group_name_H-M   'P 1'
#
loop_
_entity.id
_entity.type
_entity.pdbx_description
1 polymer ?
#
loop_
_entity_poly.entity_id
_entity_poly.type
_entity_poly.pdbx_seq_one_letter_code
_entity_poly.pdbx_strand_id
1 'polypeptide(L)'
;MARSVWKGPFADPLVPFKGATVLGTRRSMILPEWVGTTIAVHNGKSYLGVTVGEEMIGHRLGEFAPTRQPTIHKAVLARNKAAAAAAAAARRRKAAS
;
A
#
# COMPACT_ATOMS: atom_id res chain seq x y z
N MET A 1 9.37 15.01 5.54
CA MET A 1 9.62 16.46 5.36
C MET A 1 8.52 17.08 4.51
N ALA A 2 7.75 18.00 5.09
CA ALA A 2 6.73 18.77 4.37
C ALA A 2 7.39 19.86 3.51
N ARG A 3 6.78 20.22 2.39
CA ARG A 3 7.23 21.38 1.59
C ARG A 3 6.77 22.67 2.27
N SER A 4 7.41 23.78 1.94
CA SER A 4 6.98 25.10 2.41
C SER A 4 5.57 25.41 1.91
N VAL A 5 4.70 25.89 2.80
CA VAL A 5 3.26 26.11 2.58
C VAL A 5 2.96 26.91 1.30
N TRP A 6 3.76 27.94 1.01
CA TRP A 6 3.55 28.81 -0.15
C TRP A 6 3.73 28.13 -1.52
N LYS A 7 4.41 26.98 -1.60
CA LYS A 7 4.65 26.27 -2.86
C LYS A 7 3.49 25.36 -3.29
N GLY A 8 2.48 25.19 -2.43
CA GLY A 8 1.36 24.30 -2.67
C GLY A 8 1.70 22.80 -2.59
N PRO A 9 0.68 21.94 -2.72
CA PRO A 9 0.84 20.50 -2.75
C PRO A 9 1.55 20.09 -4.05
N PHE A 10 2.50 19.16 -3.94
CA PHE A 10 3.19 18.64 -5.11
C PHE A 10 2.59 17.30 -5.51
N ALA A 11 2.21 17.21 -6.78
CA ALA A 11 1.80 15.99 -7.43
C ALA A 11 2.56 15.88 -8.76
N ASP A 12 3.28 14.78 -8.95
CA ASP A 12 3.72 14.43 -10.29
C ASP A 12 2.51 14.00 -11.14
N PRO A 13 2.56 14.21 -12.47
CA PRO A 13 1.55 13.70 -13.37
C PRO A 13 1.47 12.17 -13.27
N LEU A 14 0.24 11.68 -13.18
CA LEU A 14 -0.07 10.27 -13.17
C LEU A 14 0.20 9.65 -14.55
N VAL A 15 0.90 8.51 -14.59
CA VAL A 15 1.27 7.83 -15.84
C VAL A 15 0.40 6.60 -16.03
N PRO A 16 -0.35 6.45 -17.14
CA PRO A 16 -1.18 5.27 -17.36
C PRO A 16 -0.33 3.99 -17.40
N PHE A 17 -0.76 2.95 -16.68
CA PHE A 17 -0.01 1.71 -16.56
C PHE A 17 -0.90 0.50 -16.67
N LYS A 18 -0.80 -0.20 -17.81
CA LYS A 18 -1.40 -1.50 -18.09
C LYS A 18 -2.80 -1.70 -17.48
N GLY A 19 -3.83 -1.41 -18.27
CA GLY A 19 -5.23 -1.54 -17.85
C GLY A 19 -5.70 -0.33 -17.07
N ALA A 20 -6.52 -0.54 -16.03
CA ALA A 20 -7.12 0.52 -15.22
C ALA A 20 -6.21 1.05 -14.09
N THR A 21 -4.94 0.59 -14.03
CA THR A 21 -4.00 1.01 -13.00
C THR A 21 -3.17 2.20 -13.48
N VAL A 22 -2.84 3.11 -12.58
CA VAL A 22 -2.04 4.29 -12.91
C VAL A 22 -0.77 4.30 -12.08
N LEU A 23 0.39 4.53 -12.69
CA LEU A 23 1.65 4.64 -11.98
C LEU A 23 1.72 5.98 -11.24
N GLY A 24 2.05 5.89 -9.94
CA GLY A 24 2.23 7.05 -9.08
C GLY A 24 3.63 7.09 -8.46
N THR A 25 4.19 8.29 -8.39
CA THR A 25 5.45 8.53 -7.67
C THR A 25 5.21 8.65 -6.17
N ARG A 26 6.09 8.03 -5.36
CA ARG A 26 5.99 8.02 -3.89
C ARG A 26 6.02 9.41 -3.23
N ARG A 27 6.58 10.40 -3.92
CA ARG A 27 6.75 11.78 -3.45
C ARG A 27 5.52 12.67 -3.68
N SER A 28 4.56 12.19 -4.48
CA SER A 28 3.34 12.91 -4.80
C SER A 28 2.37 12.87 -3.63
N MET A 29 1.74 14.01 -3.36
CA MET A 29 0.62 14.14 -2.44
C MET A 29 -0.66 13.67 -3.14
N ILE A 30 -1.54 13.01 -2.40
CA ILE A 30 -2.82 12.55 -2.90
C ILE A 30 -3.74 13.77 -3.07
N LEU A 31 -4.14 14.01 -4.32
CA LEU A 31 -5.11 15.04 -4.69
C LEU A 31 -6.54 14.49 -4.60
N PRO A 32 -7.53 15.34 -4.32
CA PRO A 32 -8.95 14.94 -4.30
C PRO A 32 -9.42 14.31 -5.62
N GLU A 33 -8.83 14.69 -6.75
CA GLU A 33 -9.16 14.17 -8.08
C GLU A 33 -8.80 12.67 -8.26
N TRP A 34 -7.96 12.12 -7.39
CA TRP A 34 -7.48 10.73 -7.50
C TRP A 34 -8.31 9.74 -6.68
N VAL A 35 -9.31 10.22 -5.93
CA VAL A 35 -10.20 9.37 -5.14
C VAL A 35 -10.92 8.37 -6.05
N GLY A 36 -10.95 7.09 -5.64
CA GLY A 36 -11.51 5.99 -6.43
C GLY A 36 -10.59 5.44 -7.53
N THR A 37 -9.43 6.05 -7.78
CA THR A 37 -8.44 5.52 -8.73
C THR A 37 -7.52 4.50 -8.05
N THR A 38 -7.13 3.45 -8.76
CA THR A 38 -6.14 2.48 -8.29
C THR A 38 -4.75 2.87 -8.79
N ILE A 39 -3.87 3.23 -7.86
CA ILE A 39 -2.51 3.71 -8.15
C ILE A 39 -1.49 2.61 -7.84
N ALA A 40 -0.69 2.24 -8.83
CA ALA A 40 0.49 1.41 -8.67
C ALA A 40 1.66 2.24 -8.11
N VAL A 41 2.00 2.02 -6.85
CA VAL A 41 3.12 2.66 -6.18
C VAL A 41 4.31 1.71 -6.12
N HIS A 42 5.47 2.14 -6.60
CA HIS A 42 6.69 1.33 -6.55
C HIS A 42 7.23 1.23 -5.12
N ASN A 43 7.50 0.01 -4.66
CA ASN A 43 8.02 -0.25 -3.32
C ASN A 43 9.54 -0.58 -3.28
N GLY A 44 10.23 -0.41 -4.40
CA GLY A 44 11.65 -0.76 -4.56
C GLY A 44 11.89 -2.17 -5.12
N LYS A 45 10.86 -3.02 -5.16
CA LYS A 45 10.91 -4.37 -5.76
C LYS A 45 9.73 -4.65 -6.68
N SER A 46 8.53 -4.27 -6.25
CA SER A 46 7.29 -4.47 -6.98
C SER A 46 6.39 -3.24 -6.88
N TYR A 47 5.38 -3.19 -7.74
CA TYR A 47 4.32 -2.21 -7.67
C TYR A 47 3.17 -2.73 -6.82
N LEU A 48 2.77 -1.94 -5.81
CA LEU A 48 1.61 -2.20 -4.97
C LEU A 48 0.44 -1.38 -5.52
N GLY A 49 -0.67 -2.04 -5.84
CA GLY A 49 -1.91 -1.37 -6.23
C GLY A 49 -2.65 -0.86 -4.99
N VAL A 50 -2.69 0.46 -4.82
CA VAL A 50 -3.38 1.13 -3.72
C VAL A 50 -4.60 1.84 -4.29
N THR A 51 -5.78 1.47 -3.83
CA THR A 51 -7.03 2.18 -4.14
C THR A 51 -7.17 3.37 -3.19
N VAL A 52 -7.32 4.57 -3.74
CA VAL A 52 -7.34 5.81 -2.96
C VAL A 52 -8.75 6.10 -2.42
N GLY A 53 -8.86 6.26 -1.10
CA GLY A 53 -10.05 6.77 -0.41
C GLY A 53 -9.95 8.25 -0.05
N GLU A 54 -11.06 8.85 0.40
CA GLU A 54 -11.14 10.28 0.75
C GLU A 54 -10.28 10.63 1.98
N GLU A 55 -10.20 9.72 2.95
CA GLU A 55 -9.37 9.88 4.15
C GLU A 55 -7.85 9.95 3.84
N MET A 56 -7.44 9.61 2.62
CA MET A 56 -6.04 9.62 2.20
C MET A 56 -5.60 10.96 1.63
N ILE A 57 -6.52 11.93 1.46
CA ILE A 57 -6.20 13.27 0.93
C ILE A 57 -5.19 13.97 1.86
N GLY A 58 -4.18 14.59 1.28
CA GLY A 58 -3.11 15.28 2.03
C GLY A 58 -1.97 14.36 2.50
N HIS A 59 -2.14 13.04 2.43
CA HIS A 59 -1.05 12.08 2.62
C HIS A 59 -0.23 11.90 1.35
N ARG A 60 0.96 11.29 1.49
CA ARG A 60 1.80 10.92 0.35
C ARG A 60 1.61 9.47 -0.04
N LEU A 61 1.63 9.20 -1.35
CA LEU A 61 1.52 7.84 -1.88
C LEU A 61 2.58 6.88 -1.31
N GLY A 62 3.77 7.39 -0.99
CA GLY A 62 4.85 6.61 -0.39
C GLY A 62 4.58 6.07 1.01
N GLU A 63 3.61 6.63 1.74
CA GLU A 63 3.22 6.18 3.09
C GLU A 63 2.45 4.85 3.03
N PHE A 64 1.75 4.61 1.92
CA PHE A 64 0.96 3.39 1.70
C PHE A 64 1.76 2.25 1.05
N ALA A 65 3.04 2.49 0.73
CA ALA A 65 3.94 1.51 0.13
C ALA A 65 5.21 1.32 0.99
N PRO A 66 5.22 0.33 1.93
CA PRO A 66 6.30 0.15 2.89
C PRO A 66 7.54 -0.53 2.29
N THR A 67 8.67 0.18 2.22
CA THR A 67 9.89 -0.28 1.50
C THR A 67 10.70 -1.34 2.20
N ARG A 68 10.51 -1.50 3.51
CA ARG A 68 11.19 -2.52 4.31
C ARG A 68 10.15 -3.45 4.90
N GLN A 69 10.49 -4.73 4.93
CA GLN A 69 9.71 -5.70 5.68
C GLN A 69 9.83 -5.35 7.18
N PRO A 70 8.74 -5.39 7.94
CA PRO A 70 8.79 -5.12 9.37
C PRO A 70 9.69 -6.15 10.05
N THR A 71 10.54 -5.69 10.95
CA THR A 71 11.40 -6.56 11.76
C THR A 71 10.54 -7.24 12.82
N ILE A 72 10.20 -8.51 12.60
CA ILE A 72 9.47 -9.32 13.57
C ILE A 72 10.48 -10.14 14.38
N HIS A 73 10.46 -10.00 15.71
CA HIS A 73 11.28 -10.82 16.60
C HIS A 73 10.94 -12.31 16.41
N LYS A 74 11.97 -13.18 16.33
CA LYS A 74 11.82 -14.60 15.93
C LYS A 74 10.74 -15.37 16.70
N ALA A 75 10.59 -15.10 18.01
CA ALA A 75 9.57 -15.73 18.85
C ALA A 75 8.13 -15.40 18.39
N VAL A 76 7.88 -14.14 18.02
CA VAL A 76 6.58 -13.68 17.51
C VAL A 76 6.33 -14.27 16.12
N LEU A 77 7.37 -14.37 15.30
CA LEU A 77 7.29 -14.95 13.95
C LEU A 77 6.92 -16.45 13.99
N ALA A 78 7.54 -17.22 14.90
CA ALA A 78 7.21 -18.62 15.11
C ALA A 78 5.76 -18.81 15.58
N ARG A 79 5.31 -17.97 16.52
CA ARG A 79 3.92 -17.97 17.01
C ARG A 79 2.92 -17.65 15.89
N ASN A 80 3.17 -16.60 15.11
CA ASN A 80 2.28 -16.21 14.00
C ASN A 80 2.24 -17.28 12.91
N LYS A 81 3.37 -17.92 12.62
CA LYS A 81 3.46 -19.03 11.65
C LYS A 81 2.68 -20.27 12.13
N ALA A 82 2.80 -20.61 13.42
CA ALA A 82 2.05 -21.72 14.01
C ALA A 82 0.54 -21.44 14.03
N ALA A 83 0.13 -20.23 14.42
CA ALA A 83 -1.27 -19.81 14.40
C ALA A 83 -1.87 -19.81 12.97
N ALA A 84 -1.10 -19.35 11.98
CA ALA A 84 -1.51 -19.39 10.58
C ALA A 84 -1.66 -20.84 10.05
N ALA A 85 -0.75 -21.75 10.43
CA ALA A 85 -0.84 -23.16 10.07
C ALA A 85 -2.05 -23.85 10.73
N ALA A 86 -2.34 -23.56 12.00
CA ALA A 86 -3.50 -24.07 12.70
C ALA A 86 -4.82 -23.55 12.09
N ALA A 87 -4.88 -22.25 11.75
CA ALA A 87 -6.04 -21.65 11.08
C ALA A 87 -6.24 -22.22 9.67
N ALA A 88 -5.18 -22.51 8.93
CA ALA A 88 -5.25 -23.15 7.62
C ALA A 88 -5.75 -24.60 7.72
N ALA A 89 -5.31 -25.36 8.74
CA ALA A 89 -5.79 -26.71 9.01
C ALA A 89 -7.28 -26.72 9.43
N ALA A 90 -7.70 -25.76 10.26
CA ALA A 90 -9.10 -25.58 10.65
C ALA A 90 -10.00 -25.18 9.46
N ARG A 91 -9.53 -24.27 8.60
CA ARG A 91 -10.22 -23.94 7.34
C ARG A 91 -10.33 -25.13 6.40
N ARG A 92 -9.28 -25.95 6.28
CA ARG A 92 -9.33 -27.21 5.50
C ARG A 92 -10.31 -28.22 6.06
N ARG A 93 -10.40 -28.37 7.39
CA ARG A 93 -11.38 -29.26 8.05
C ARG A 93 -12.82 -28.77 7.84
N LYS A 94 -13.05 -27.46 7.93
CA LYS A 94 -14.38 -26.85 7.74
C LYS A 94 -14.83 -26.82 6.26
N ALA A 95 -13.90 -26.90 5.31
CA ALA A 95 -14.20 -27.01 3.89
C ALA A 95 -14.37 -28.47 3.41
N ALA A 96 -14.02 -29.44 4.25
CA ALA A 96 -14.17 -30.88 3.98
C ALA A 96 -15.39 -31.50 4.70
N SER A 97 -16.14 -30.69 5.45
CA SER A 97 -17.46 -30.99 6.04
C SER A 97 -18.53 -30.22 5.29
#